data_AF-A0A1G0GLW8-F1
#
_entry.id   AF-A0A1G0GLW8-F1
#
_cell.length_a   1.000
_cell.length_b   1.000
_cell.length_c   1.000
_cell.angle_alpha   90.00
_cell.angle_beta   90.00
_cell.angle_gamma   90.00
#
_symmetry.space_group_name_H-M   'P 1'
#
loop_
_entity.id
_entity.type
_entity.pdbx_description
1 polymer ?
#
loop_
_entity_poly.entity_id
_entity_poly.type
_entity_poly.pdbx_seq_one_letter_code
_entity_poly.pdbx_strand_id
1 'polypeptide(L)'
;MTKGPSLQDPFLNSLRKEKIPVSIYLVNGIKLQGVIESFDQFVVLLKNTVSQMVYKHAISTIVPARNVSSAFEYNNGYQSTNVGHLTKNNGNHSKQGFPQE
;
A
#
# COMPACT_ATOMS: atom_id res chain seq x y z
N MET A 1 8.35 2.58 27.94
CA MET A 1 8.73 2.83 26.54
C MET A 1 7.48 3.12 25.75
N THR A 2 7.30 4.36 25.29
CA THR A 2 6.24 4.71 24.35
C THR A 2 6.59 4.04 23.02
N LYS A 3 5.98 2.87 22.74
CA LYS A 3 6.09 2.25 21.43
C LYS A 3 5.58 3.27 20.42
N GLY A 4 6.38 3.58 19.40
CA GLY A 4 5.93 4.38 18.27
C GLY A 4 4.62 3.84 17.69
N PRO A 5 3.95 4.58 16.80
CA PRO A 5 2.65 4.18 16.25
C PRO A 5 2.69 2.72 15.78
N SER A 6 1.79 1.91 16.34
CA SER A 6 1.73 0.45 16.09
C SER A 6 1.41 0.20 14.62
N LEU A 7 2.33 -0.47 13.90
CA LEU A 7 2.15 -0.84 12.48
C LEU A 7 1.02 -1.87 12.29
N GLN A 8 0.76 -2.70 13.30
CA GLN A 8 -0.09 -3.88 13.17
C GLN A 8 -1.55 -3.51 12.88
N ASP A 9 -2.16 -2.68 13.72
CA ASP A 9 -3.60 -2.42 13.62
C ASP A 9 -3.98 -1.68 12.35
N PRO A 10 -3.26 -0.62 11.92
CA PRO A 10 -3.63 0.05 10.68
C PRO A 10 -3.34 -0.84 9.45
N PHE A 11 -2.29 -1.68 9.47
CA PHE A 11 -2.06 -2.67 8.40
C PHE A 11 -3.22 -3.67 8.28
N LEU A 12 -3.61 -4.32 9.39
CA LEU A 12 -4.73 -5.27 9.40
C LEU A 12 -6.05 -4.59 9.05
N ASN A 13 -6.24 -3.33 9.47
CA ASN A 13 -7.44 -2.56 9.15
C ASN A 13 -7.53 -2.20 7.66
N SER A 14 -6.43 -1.84 7.00
CA SER A 14 -6.42 -1.61 5.56
C SER A 14 -6.78 -2.89 4.79
N LEU A 15 -6.16 -4.02 5.15
CA LEU A 15 -6.50 -5.34 4.57
C LEU A 15 -8.00 -5.66 4.72
N ARG A 16 -8.56 -5.41 5.91
CA ARG A 16 -9.97 -5.67 6.24
C ARG A 16 -10.93 -4.74 5.49
N LYS A 17 -10.65 -3.43 5.46
CA LYS A 17 -11.51 -2.41 4.84
C LYS A 17 -11.57 -2.60 3.32
N GLU A 18 -10.42 -2.80 2.70
CA GLU A 18 -10.31 -2.94 1.25
C GLU A 18 -10.53 -4.37 0.75
N LYS A 19 -10.84 -5.32 1.65
CA LYS A 19 -11.07 -6.73 1.35
C LYS A 19 -9.94 -7.33 0.49
N ILE A 20 -8.70 -7.00 0.86
CA ILE A 20 -7.51 -7.47 0.14
C ILE A 20 -7.37 -8.98 0.40
N PRO A 21 -7.29 -9.81 -0.65
CA PRO A 21 -6.95 -11.22 -0.48
C PRO A 21 -5.57 -11.35 0.17
N VAL A 22 -5.45 -12.22 1.17
CA VAL A 22 -4.22 -12.47 1.91
C VAL A 22 -3.86 -13.95 1.88
N SER A 23 -2.56 -14.22 1.94
CA SER A 23 -2.01 -15.51 2.34
C SER A 23 -1.46 -15.38 3.76
N ILE A 24 -1.99 -16.17 4.69
CA ILE A 24 -1.50 -16.27 6.06
C ILE A 24 -0.68 -17.54 6.17
N TYR A 25 0.60 -17.41 6.48
CA TYR A 25 1.48 -18.53 6.76
C TYR A 25 1.50 -18.76 8.26
N LEU A 26 1.28 -20.00 8.67
CA LEU A 26 1.36 -20.42 10.05
C LEU A 26 2.79 -20.83 10.41
N VAL A 27 3.11 -20.85 11.70
CA VAL A 27 4.43 -21.25 12.22
C VAL A 27 4.81 -22.69 11.86
N ASN A 28 3.82 -23.55 11.62
CA ASN A 28 4.02 -24.94 11.16
C ASN A 28 4.13 -25.07 9.62
N GLY A 29 4.11 -23.95 8.89
CA GLY A 29 4.23 -23.92 7.44
C GLY A 29 2.91 -24.05 6.66
N ILE A 30 1.77 -24.30 7.33
CA ILE A 30 0.46 -24.32 6.66
C ILE A 30 0.14 -22.93 6.12
N LYS A 31 -0.38 -22.88 4.89
CA LYS A 31 -0.86 -21.66 4.24
C LYS A 31 -2.38 -21.61 4.25
N LEU A 32 -2.92 -20.55 4.84
CA LEU A 32 -4.34 -20.20 4.75
C LEU A 32 -4.51 -19.06 3.74
N GLN A 33 -5.62 -19.05 3.02
CA GLN A 33 -5.95 -17.99 2.07
C GLN A 33 -7.39 -17.51 2.30
N GLY A 34 -7.60 -16.22 2.13
CA GLY A 34 -8.91 -15.59 2.31
C GLY A 34 -8.80 -14.08 2.41
N VAL A 35 -9.80 -13.45 3.01
CA VAL A 35 -9.82 -12.02 3.34
C VAL A 35 -9.98 -11.84 4.84
N ILE A 36 -9.39 -10.79 5.40
CA ILE A 36 -9.58 -10.45 6.81
C ILE A 36 -10.98 -9.88 7.00
N GLU A 37 -11.81 -10.57 7.77
CA GLU A 37 -13.18 -10.16 8.11
C GLU A 37 -13.17 -9.21 9.32
N SER A 38 -12.47 -9.61 10.38
CA SER A 38 -12.27 -8.84 11.61
C SER A 38 -10.96 -9.29 12.30
N PHE A 39 -10.53 -8.55 13.32
CA PHE A 39 -9.40 -8.92 14.17
C PHE A 39 -9.54 -8.23 15.53
N ASP A 40 -8.90 -8.79 16.54
CA ASP A 40 -8.70 -8.15 17.84
C ASP A 40 -7.21 -8.20 18.23
N GLN A 41 -6.90 -8.05 19.51
CA GLN A 41 -5.53 -8.12 20.01
C GLN A 41 -4.85 -9.48 19.77
N PHE A 42 -5.58 -10.60 19.81
CA PHE A 42 -5.05 -11.96 19.83
C PHE A 42 -5.38 -12.82 18.61
N VAL A 43 -6.46 -12.50 17.88
CA VAL A 43 -6.95 -13.31 16.77
C VAL A 43 -7.23 -12.48 15.51
N VAL A 44 -7.28 -13.18 14.39
CA VAL A 44 -7.75 -12.69 13.09
C VAL A 44 -8.85 -13.61 12.61
N LEU A 45 -9.99 -13.06 12.19
CA LEU A 45 -11.04 -13.81 11.52
C LEU A 45 -10.78 -13.78 10.01
N LEU A 46 -10.44 -14.93 9.44
CA LEU A 46 -10.15 -15.10 8.02
C LEU A 46 -11.36 -15.71 7.33
N LYS A 47 -11.88 -15.05 6.29
CA LYS A 47 -12.99 -15.54 5.48
C LYS A 47 -12.50 -16.12 4.16
N ASN A 48 -12.82 -17.38 3.91
CA ASN A 48 -12.81 -17.99 2.57
C ASN A 48 -14.25 -18.44 2.22
N THR A 49 -14.51 -19.72 2.03
CA THR A 49 -15.86 -20.30 2.04
C THR A 49 -16.54 -20.10 3.40
N VAL A 50 -15.81 -20.30 4.49
CA VAL A 50 -16.28 -20.11 5.87
C VAL A 50 -15.43 -19.07 6.60
N SER A 51 -15.94 -18.55 7.71
CA SER A 51 -15.16 -17.69 8.61
C SER A 51 -14.45 -18.57 9.62
N GLN A 52 -13.13 -18.47 9.69
CA GLN A 52 -12.32 -19.21 10.65
C GLN A 52 -11.49 -18.26 11.50
N MET A 53 -11.39 -18.55 12.78
CA MET A 53 -10.57 -17.79 13.72
C MET A 53 -9.14 -18.33 13.72
N VAL A 54 -8.17 -17.45 13.53
CA VAL A 54 -6.74 -17.77 13.52
C VAL A 54 -6.06 -17.00 14.66
N TYR A 55 -5.43 -17.72 15.59
CA TYR A 55 -4.67 -17.09 16.66
C TYR A 55 -3.35 -16.52 16.15
N LYS A 56 -3.03 -15.27 16.53
CA LYS A 56 -1.82 -14.58 16.07
C LYS A 56 -0.53 -15.28 16.49
N HIS A 57 -0.51 -15.99 17.62
CA HIS A 57 0.67 -16.75 18.04
C HIS A 57 1.02 -17.90 17.09
N ALA A 58 0.05 -18.37 16.30
CA ALA A 58 0.24 -19.43 15.31
C ALA A 58 0.60 -18.86 13.93
N ILE A 59 0.53 -17.54 13.72
CA ILE A 59 0.81 -16.88 12.45
C ILE A 59 2.30 -16.51 12.41
N SER A 60 3.00 -16.93 11.36
CA SER A 60 4.36 -16.49 11.06
C SER A 60 4.37 -15.25 10.16
N THR A 61 3.51 -15.18 9.15
CA THR A 61 3.51 -14.07 8.18
C THR A 61 2.13 -13.86 7.55
N ILE A 62 1.79 -12.60 7.25
CA ILE A 62 0.60 -12.23 6.47
C ILE A 62 1.08 -11.51 5.20
N VAL A 63 0.77 -12.06 4.03
CA VAL A 63 1.18 -11.54 2.72
C VAL A 63 -0.05 -11.12 1.93
N PRO A 64 -0.20 -9.83 1.58
CA PRO A 64 -1.32 -9.37 0.76
C PRO A 64 -1.09 -9.67 -0.72
N ALA A 65 -2.18 -9.91 -1.46
CA ALA A 65 -2.14 -10.17 -2.90
C ALA A 65 -1.78 -8.93 -3.74
N ARG A 66 -1.86 -7.74 -3.14
CA ARG A 66 -1.39 -6.48 -3.72
C ARG A 66 -0.79 -5.61 -2.62
N ASN A 67 0.02 -4.63 -2.99
CA ASN A 67 0.55 -3.67 -2.04
C ASN A 67 -0.58 -2.96 -1.31
N VAL A 68 -0.44 -2.85 0.00
CA VAL A 68 -1.35 -2.06 0.83
C VAL A 68 -0.87 -0.62 0.76
N SER A 69 -1.68 0.25 0.16
CA SER A 69 -1.53 1.71 0.23
C SER A 69 -1.84 2.14 1.64
N SER A 70 -0.94 1.79 2.53
CA SER A 70 -1.01 2.30 3.86
C SER A 70 -0.64 3.76 3.75
N ALA A 71 -1.41 4.66 4.36
CA ALA A 71 -0.95 6.01 4.66
C ALA A 71 0.21 6.00 5.71
N PHE A 72 1.05 4.96 5.66
CA PHE A 72 2.41 4.93 6.16
C PHE A 72 3.28 5.48 5.02
N GLU A 73 3.12 6.78 4.72
CA GLU A 73 4.33 7.53 4.47
C GLU A 73 5.17 7.34 5.74
N TYR A 74 6.12 6.41 5.68
CA TYR A 74 7.30 6.56 6.49
C TYR A 74 7.74 8.00 6.24
N ASN A 75 7.75 8.83 7.27
CA ASN A 75 8.19 10.21 7.20
C ASN A 75 9.71 10.21 6.95
N ASN A 76 10.12 9.68 5.81
CA ASN A 76 11.43 9.86 5.23
C ASN A 76 11.32 11.20 4.54
N GLY A 77 11.82 12.24 5.21
CA GLY A 77 11.92 13.61 4.72
C GLY A 77 12.85 13.76 3.50
N TYR A 78 12.70 12.93 2.47
CA TYR A 78 13.19 13.25 1.15
C TYR A 78 12.10 14.05 0.44
N GLN A 79 12.14 15.35 0.66
CA GLN A 79 11.61 16.31 -0.30
C GLN A 79 12.29 16.03 -1.64
N SER A 80 11.57 15.42 -2.58
CA SER A 80 11.97 15.49 -3.99
C SER A 80 11.85 16.94 -4.43
N THR A 81 12.96 17.65 -4.41
CA THR A 81 13.11 18.94 -5.09
C THR A 81 12.91 18.71 -6.58
N ASN A 82 11.81 19.22 -7.14
CA ASN A 82 11.63 19.32 -8.58
C ASN A 82 12.69 20.29 -9.15
N VAL A 83 13.80 19.73 -9.64
CA VAL A 83 14.74 20.42 -10.52
C VAL A 83 14.40 20.01 -11.95
N GLY A 84 14.14 21.00 -12.79
CA GLY A 84 13.38 20.88 -14.02
C GLY A 84 14.01 20.05 -15.14
N HIS A 85 13.14 19.56 -16.03
CA HIS A 85 13.52 19.16 -17.37
C HIS A 85 12.83 20.07 -18.39
N LEU A 86 13.63 20.94 -19.00
CA LEU A 86 13.28 21.85 -20.08
C LEU A 86 13.44 21.08 -21.41
N THR A 87 12.38 20.95 -22.20
CA THR A 87 12.51 20.66 -23.64
C THR A 87 11.86 21.80 -24.42
N LYS A 88 12.70 22.73 -24.89
CA LYS A 88 12.34 23.74 -25.89
C LYS A 88 12.01 23.02 -27.20
N ASN A 89 10.81 23.22 -27.73
CA ASN A 89 10.46 22.78 -29.08
C ASN A 89 10.50 24.00 -30.01
N ASN A 90 11.35 23.92 -31.03
CA ASN A 90 11.66 25.00 -31.96
C ASN A 90 11.28 24.55 -33.37
N GLY A 91 10.44 25.32 -34.06
CA GLY A 91 10.23 25.16 -35.49
C GLY A 91 8.79 25.42 -35.96
N ASN A 92 8.55 26.63 -36.48
CA ASN A 92 7.91 26.77 -37.79
C ASN A 92 8.17 28.17 -38.38
N HIS A 93 8.88 28.18 -39.50
CA HIS A 93 9.02 29.31 -40.43
C HIS A 93 7.73 29.49 -41.22
N SER A 94 7.31 30.74 -41.50
CA SER A 94 7.45 31.30 -42.86
C SER A 94 6.90 32.74 -42.98
N LYS A 95 7.67 33.55 -43.73
CA LYS A 95 7.29 34.68 -44.62
C LYS A 95 7.03 36.09 -44.05
N GLN A 96 8.10 36.88 -44.14
CA GLN A 96 8.25 38.18 -44.84
C GLN A 96 6.99 39.01 -45.17
N GLY A 97 7.05 40.29 -44.77
CA GLY A 97 6.30 41.41 -45.36
C GLY A 97 6.35 42.69 -44.50
N PHE A 98 7.30 43.58 -44.77
CA PHE A 98 7.28 45.02 -44.40
C PHE A 98 7.19 45.84 -45.71
N PRO A 99 6.96 47.17 -45.70
CA PRO A 99 6.27 48.05 -44.73
C PRO A 99 5.23 48.96 -45.43
N GLN A 100 4.53 49.85 -44.70
CA GLN A 100 4.57 51.32 -44.87
C GLN A 100 3.35 52.05 -44.27
N GLU A 101 3.69 53.18 -43.62
CA GLU A 101 2.93 54.32 -43.04
C GLU A 101 2.02 54.08 -41.82
#